data_AF-A0A2V8PG84-F1
#
_entry.id   AF-A0A2V8PG84-F1
#
_cell.length_a   1.000
_cell.length_b   1.000
_cell.length_c   1.000
_cell.angle_alpha   90.00
_cell.angle_beta   90.00
_cell.angle_gamma   90.00
#
_symmetry.space_group_name_H-M   'P 1'
#
loop_
_entity.id
_entity.type
_entity.pdbx_description
1 polymer ?
#
loop_
_entity_poly.entity_id
_entity_poly.type
_entity_poly.pdbx_seq_one_letter_code
_entity_poly.pdbx_strand_id
1 'polypeptide(L)'
;MVAVLNSLIELDERGVAWIVGANTKVKEVVLDKMAYGWSPEEMHFQHPHLSMAQVHAALAYYYEHQVEIDAQIMSDWQEVNELAAQQPESPLRQRLRQIKRERERSLVL
;
A
#
# COMPACT_ATOMS: atom_id res chain seq x y z
N MET A 1 -38.12 -4.92 13.84
CA MET A 1 -36.79 -5.11 13.23
C MET A 1 -36.05 -3.80 13.36
N VAL A 2 -34.84 -3.78 13.91
CA VAL A 2 -34.00 -2.58 14.04
C VAL A 2 -32.75 -2.81 13.21
N ALA A 3 -32.42 -1.90 12.30
CA ALA A 3 -31.17 -1.96 11.55
C ALA A 3 -30.03 -1.41 12.41
N VAL A 4 -28.94 -2.16 12.52
CA VAL A 4 -27.69 -1.69 13.15
C VAL A 4 -26.72 -1.36 12.03
N LEU A 5 -26.31 -0.10 11.95
CA LEU A 5 -25.25 0.36 11.04
C LEU A 5 -23.96 0.49 11.85
N ASN A 6 -22.99 -0.38 11.58
CA ASN A 6 -21.63 -0.26 12.10
C ASN A 6 -20.69 -0.12 10.92
N SER A 7 -20.30 1.12 10.59
CA SER A 7 -19.33 1.34 9.51
C SER A 7 -17.92 1.10 10.05
N LEU A 8 -17.18 0.21 9.40
CA LEU A 8 -15.76 -0.02 9.69
C LEU A 8 -14.86 0.80 8.77
N ILE A 9 -15.43 1.56 7.82
CA ILE A 9 -14.72 2.40 6.87
C ILE A 9 -15.22 3.85 6.98
N GLU A 10 -14.29 4.79 6.98
CA GLU A 10 -14.53 6.23 6.95
C GLU A 10 -13.76 6.86 5.78
N LEU A 11 -14.32 7.92 5.19
CA LEU A 11 -13.64 8.71 4.16
C LEU A 11 -13.09 9.99 4.80
N ASP A 12 -11.85 10.34 4.49
CA ASP A 12 -11.32 11.67 4.82
C ASP A 12 -11.82 12.74 3.83
N GLU A 13 -11.48 14.00 4.10
CA GLU A 13 -11.86 15.15 3.25
C GLU A 13 -11.36 15.06 1.80
N ARG A 14 -10.37 14.18 1.54
CA ARG A 14 -9.80 13.93 0.21
C ARG A 14 -10.39 12.69 -0.45
N GLY A 15 -11.39 12.05 0.16
CA GLY A 15 -12.01 10.83 -0.35
C GLY A 15 -11.15 9.58 -0.17
N VAL A 16 -10.13 9.62 0.69
CA VAL A 16 -9.32 8.45 1.01
C VAL A 16 -10.07 7.60 2.03
N ALA A 17 -10.21 6.30 1.74
CA ALA A 17 -10.86 5.36 2.65
C ALA A 17 -9.91 4.86 3.73
N TRP A 18 -10.34 5.01 4.98
CA TRP A 18 -9.65 4.65 6.22
C TRP A 18 -10.43 3.57 6.97
N ILE A 19 -9.71 2.66 7.61
CA ILE A 19 -10.31 1.66 8.50
C ILE A 19 -10.56 2.33 9.87
N VAL A 20 -11.79 2.33 10.34
CA VAL A 20 -12.19 2.98 11.60
C VAL A 20 -11.41 2.40 12.77
N GLY A 21 -10.83 3.28 13.59
CA GLY A 21 -10.03 2.90 14.76
C GLY A 21 -8.69 2.25 14.42
N ALA A 22 -8.31 2.19 13.15
CA ALA A 22 -7.00 1.76 12.70
C ALA A 22 -6.35 2.89 11.88
N ASN A 23 -5.09 3.20 12.17
CA ASN A 23 -4.32 4.16 11.35
C ASN A 23 -3.84 3.48 10.05
N THR A 24 -4.78 2.90 9.31
CA THR A 24 -4.53 2.08 8.11
C THR A 24 -5.58 2.43 7.06
N LYS A 25 -5.12 2.68 5.83
CA LYS A 25 -5.99 2.98 4.70
C LYS A 25 -6.48 1.67 4.06
N VAL A 26 -7.66 1.71 3.44
CA VAL A 26 -8.17 0.55 2.67
C VAL A 26 -7.19 0.16 1.57
N LYS A 27 -6.63 1.15 0.84
CA LYS A 27 -5.66 0.88 -0.23
C LYS A 27 -4.38 0.17 0.24
N GLU A 28 -4.01 0.30 1.50
CA GLU A 28 -2.84 -0.40 2.06
C GLU A 28 -3.11 -1.91 2.21
N VAL A 29 -4.31 -2.28 2.69
CA VAL A 29 -4.75 -3.70 2.72
C VAL A 29 -4.88 -4.28 1.31
N VAL A 30 -5.38 -3.48 0.36
CA VAL A 30 -5.48 -3.88 -1.05
C VAL A 30 -4.10 -4.11 -1.68
N LEU A 31 -3.11 -3.27 -1.35
CA LEU A 31 -1.74 -3.46 -1.81
C LEU A 31 -1.15 -4.77 -1.31
N ASP A 32 -1.40 -5.18 -0.06
CA ASP A 32 -0.96 -6.48 0.44
C ASP A 32 -1.57 -7.64 -0.36
N LYS A 33 -2.84 -7.52 -0.72
CA LYS A 33 -3.54 -8.48 -1.59
C LYS A 33 -2.85 -8.58 -2.96
N MET A 34 -2.55 -7.44 -3.59
CA MET A 34 -1.99 -7.39 -4.94
C MET A 34 -0.52 -7.82 -4.98
N ALA A 35 0.28 -7.37 -4.01
CA ALA A 35 1.71 -7.60 -3.97
C ALA A 35 2.07 -9.03 -3.54
N TYR A 36 1.33 -9.59 -2.58
CA TYR A 36 1.67 -10.87 -1.96
C TYR A 36 0.62 -11.96 -2.14
N GLY A 37 -0.58 -11.62 -2.62
CA GLY A 37 -1.66 -12.59 -2.78
C GLY A 37 -2.22 -13.10 -1.45
N TRP A 38 -2.03 -12.36 -0.35
CA TRP A 38 -2.45 -12.79 0.99
C TRP A 38 -3.98 -12.99 1.09
N SER A 39 -4.38 -14.04 1.81
CA SER A 39 -5.75 -14.21 2.26
C SER A 39 -6.10 -13.21 3.38
N PRO A 40 -7.38 -13.02 3.71
CA PRO A 40 -7.78 -12.24 4.89
C PRO A 40 -7.12 -12.73 6.19
N GLU A 41 -6.95 -14.04 6.35
CA GLU A 41 -6.30 -14.65 7.51
C GLU A 41 -4.81 -14.31 7.55
N GLU A 42 -4.10 -14.37 6.42
CA GLU A 42 -2.71 -13.93 6.34
C GLU A 42 -2.60 -12.42 6.60
N MET A 43 -3.49 -11.60 6.04
CA MET A 43 -3.48 -10.15 6.31
C MET A 43 -3.66 -9.84 7.80
N HIS A 44 -4.59 -10.51 8.48
CA HIS A 44 -4.78 -10.35 9.92
C HIS A 44 -3.55 -10.81 10.71
N PHE A 45 -2.92 -11.92 10.30
CA PHE A 45 -1.69 -12.39 10.94
C PHE A 45 -0.54 -11.39 10.80
N GLN A 46 -0.40 -10.77 9.63
CA GLN A 46 0.66 -9.79 9.34
C GLN A 46 0.36 -8.40 9.93
N HIS A 47 -0.92 -8.09 10.14
CA HIS A 47 -1.41 -6.84 10.75
C HIS A 47 -2.27 -7.12 11.99
N PRO A 48 -1.69 -7.55 13.12
CA PRO A 48 -2.45 -7.95 14.30
C PRO A 48 -3.32 -6.85 14.93
N HIS A 49 -3.06 -5.59 14.59
CA HIS A 49 -3.86 -4.44 15.03
C HIS A 49 -5.18 -4.27 14.25
N LEU A 50 -5.32 -4.94 13.10
CA LEU A 50 -6.58 -5.00 12.37
C LEU A 50 -7.34 -6.23 12.81
N SER A 51 -8.60 -6.09 13.22
CA SER A 51 -9.49 -7.23 13.42
C SER A 51 -9.86 -7.90 12.09
N MET A 52 -10.22 -9.19 12.13
CA MET A 52 -10.75 -9.89 10.95
C MET A 52 -11.93 -9.14 10.31
N ALA A 53 -12.83 -8.56 11.12
CA ALA A 53 -13.95 -7.78 10.61
C ALA A 53 -13.51 -6.54 9.82
N GLN A 54 -12.48 -5.83 10.29
CA GLN A 54 -11.92 -4.67 9.58
C GLN A 54 -11.23 -5.07 8.27
N VAL A 55 -10.49 -6.18 8.25
CA VAL A 55 -9.86 -6.71 7.03
C VAL A 55 -10.94 -7.04 5.98
N HIS A 56 -11.98 -7.77 6.38
CA HIS A 56 -13.09 -8.08 5.48
C HIS A 56 -13.85 -6.84 5.02
N ALA A 57 -14.07 -5.86 5.90
CA ALA A 57 -14.72 -4.60 5.52
C ALA A 57 -13.89 -3.80 4.51
N ALA A 58 -12.57 -3.74 4.67
CA ALA A 58 -11.68 -3.09 3.71
C ALA A 58 -11.74 -3.77 2.34
N LEU A 59 -11.70 -5.10 2.31
CA LEU A 59 -11.80 -5.85 1.06
C LEU A 59 -13.18 -5.70 0.40
N ALA A 60 -14.27 -5.73 1.17
CA ALA A 60 -15.61 -5.49 0.66
C ALA A 60 -15.74 -4.09 0.05
N TYR A 61 -15.29 -3.06 0.78
CA TYR A 61 -15.28 -1.69 0.28
C TYR A 61 -14.46 -1.55 -1.01
N TYR A 62 -13.30 -2.21 -1.07
CA TYR A 62 -12.47 -2.24 -2.27
C TYR A 62 -13.20 -2.83 -3.47
N TYR A 63 -13.89 -3.96 -3.32
CA TYR A 63 -14.61 -4.57 -4.44
C TYR A 63 -15.79 -3.72 -4.94
N GLU A 64 -16.39 -2.91 -4.07
CA GLU A 64 -17.43 -1.95 -4.45
C GLU A 64 -16.86 -0.69 -5.15
N HIS A 65 -15.60 -0.33 -4.87
CA HIS A 65 -14.95 0.92 -5.33
C HIS A 65 -13.60 0.65 -6.01
N GLN A 66 -13.54 -0.45 -6.77
CA GLN A 66 -12.27 -1.00 -7.26
C GLN A 66 -11.58 -0.01 -8.20
N VAL A 67 -12.33 0.61 -9.11
CA VAL A 67 -11.80 1.55 -10.10
C VAL A 67 -11.18 2.77 -9.42
N GLU A 68 -11.85 3.32 -8.41
CA GLU A 68 -11.39 4.50 -7.68
C GLU A 68 -10.13 4.18 -6.87
N ILE A 69 -10.08 3.04 -6.20
CA ILE A 69 -8.92 2.66 -5.37
C ILE A 69 -7.72 2.29 -6.25
N ASP A 70 -7.92 1.56 -7.35
CA ASP A 70 -6.85 1.24 -8.30
C ASP A 70 -6.25 2.53 -8.90
N ALA A 71 -7.10 3.52 -9.22
CA ALA A 71 -6.65 4.82 -9.69
C ALA A 71 -5.86 5.59 -8.62
N GLN A 72 -6.30 5.57 -7.35
CA GLN A 72 -5.55 6.17 -6.25
C GLN A 72 -4.19 5.52 -6.06
N ILE A 73 -4.11 4.19 -6.10
CA ILE A 73 -2.84 3.45 -6.00
C ILE A 73 -1.90 3.82 -7.14
N MET A 74 -2.41 3.89 -8.37
CA MET A 74 -1.61 4.27 -9.54
C MET A 74 -1.10 5.72 -9.44
N SER A 75 -1.97 6.64 -9.01
CA SER A 75 -1.61 8.05 -8.82
C SER A 75 -0.52 8.22 -7.77
N ASP A 76 -0.65 7.56 -6.62
CA ASP A 76 0.37 7.57 -5.56
C ASP A 76 1.72 7.07 -6.10
N TRP A 77 1.70 5.99 -6.89
CA TRP A 77 2.91 5.41 -7.46
C TRP A 77 3.60 6.36 -8.47
N GLN A 78 2.81 7.03 -9.31
CA GLN A 78 3.30 8.04 -10.25
C GLN A 78 3.93 9.22 -9.50
N GLU A 79 3.23 9.78 -8.52
CA GLU A 79 3.71 10.90 -7.72
C GLU A 79 5.05 10.56 -7.04
N VAL A 80 5.15 9.40 -6.39
CA VAL A 80 6.39 8.96 -5.74
C VAL A 80 7.54 8.82 -6.74
N ASN A 81 7.29 8.31 -7.94
CA ASN A 81 8.32 8.17 -8.97
C ASN A 81 8.78 9.52 -9.53
N GLU A 82 7.85 10.45 -9.76
CA GLU A 82 8.17 11.80 -10.22
C GLU A 82 9.02 12.53 -9.18
N LEU A 83 8.62 12.47 -7.91
CA LEU A 83 9.39 13.04 -6.80
C LEU A 83 10.78 12.40 -6.72
N ALA A 84 10.88 11.07 -6.85
CA ALA A 84 12.15 10.37 -6.83
C ALA A 84 13.08 10.77 -8.00
N ALA A 85 12.52 11.03 -9.19
CA ALA A 85 13.27 11.45 -10.38
C ALA A 85 13.80 12.89 -10.27
N GLN A 86 13.10 13.76 -9.54
CA GLN A 86 13.51 15.14 -9.31
C GLN A 86 14.62 15.26 -8.25
N GLN A 87 14.82 14.23 -7.41
CA GLN A 87 15.84 14.25 -6.37
C GLN A 87 17.24 13.99 -6.95
N PRO A 88 18.24 14.86 -6.66
CA PRO A 88 19.61 14.59 -7.06
C PRO A 88 20.13 13.32 -6.39
N GLU A 89 20.94 12.55 -7.14
CA GLU A 89 21.47 11.28 -6.64
C GLU A 89 22.33 11.53 -5.40
N SER A 90 21.92 10.97 -4.25
CA SER A 90 22.66 11.18 -3.00
C SER A 90 24.10 10.66 -3.09
N PRO A 91 25.07 11.26 -2.39
CA PRO A 91 26.46 10.77 -2.40
C PRO A 91 26.58 9.28 -2.03
N LEU A 92 25.70 8.78 -1.16
CA LEU A 92 25.63 7.37 -0.81
C LEU A 92 25.16 6.50 -1.99
N ARG A 93 24.09 6.89 -2.68
CA ARG A 93 23.59 6.17 -3.88
C ARG A 93 24.66 6.14 -4.98
N GLN A 94 25.36 7.24 -5.20
CA GLN A 94 26.47 7.31 -6.16
C GLN A 94 27.59 6.31 -5.80
N ARG A 95 28.02 6.25 -4.54
CA ARG A 95 29.02 5.29 -4.05
C ARG A 95 28.56 3.84 -4.20
N LEU A 96 27.32 3.52 -3.81
CA LEU A 96 26.76 2.16 -3.95
C LEU A 96 26.72 1.70 -5.41
N ARG A 97 26.38 2.60 -6.34
CA ARG A 97 26.38 2.32 -7.78
C ARG A 97 27.79 2.06 -8.31
N GLN A 98 28.79 2.81 -7.84
CA GLN A 98 30.20 2.56 -8.19
C GLN A 98 30.65 1.17 -7.71
N ILE A 99 30.39 0.84 -6.44
CA ILE A 99 30.72 -0.48 -5.87
C ILE A 99 30.07 -1.62 -6.66
N LYS A 100 28.78 -1.47 -7.05
CA LYS A 100 28.08 -2.47 -7.88
C LYS A 100 28.77 -2.65 -9.24
N ARG A 101 29.11 -1.56 -9.93
CA ARG A 101 29.81 -1.59 -11.24
C ARG A 101 31.21 -2.18 -11.17
N GLU A 102 31.92 -1.99 -10.07
CA GLU A 102 33.25 -2.57 -9.85
C GLU A 102 33.15 -4.09 -9.63
N ARG A 103 32.19 -4.54 -8.82
CA ARG A 103 31.92 -5.97 -8.62
C ARG A 103 31.52 -6.68 -9.91
N GLU A 104 30.60 -6.09 -10.69
CA GLU A 104 30.16 -6.67 -11.96
C GLU A 104 31.32 -6.78 -12.97
N ARG A 105 32.21 -5.79 -13.02
CA ARG A 105 33.41 -5.85 -13.89
C ARG A 105 34.43 -6.90 -13.43
N SER A 106 34.59 -7.10 -12.12
CA SER A 106 35.50 -8.12 -11.58
C SER A 106 35.05 -9.57 -11.79
N LEU A 107 33.77 -9.79 -12.13
CA LEU A 107 33.22 -11.13 -12.38
C LEU A 107 33.26 -11.55 -13.86
N VAL A 108 33.62 -10.63 -14.76
CA VAL A 108 33.64 -10.84 -16.22
C VAL A 108 35.08 -10.99 -16.76
N LEU A 109 36.09 -10.80 -15.90
CA LEU A 109 37.53 -11.04 -16.17
C LEU A 109 37.99 -12.28 -15.42
#